data_AF-A0A0U2Y1I2-F1
#
_entry.id   AF-A0A0U2Y1I2-F1
#
_cell.length_a   1.000
_cell.length_b   1.000
_cell.length_c   1.000
_cell.angle_alpha   90.00
_cell.angle_beta   90.00
_cell.angle_gamma   90.00
#
_symmetry.space_group_name_H-M   'P 1'
#
loop_
_entity.id
_entity.type
_entity.pdbx_description
1 polymer ?
#
loop_
_entity_poly.entity_id
_entity_poly.type
_entity_poly.pdbx_seq_one_letter_code
_entity_poly.pdbx_strand_id
1 'polypeptide(L)'
;MRYIILVIFLTLTVSCQRYTDTFRYISLEGNEKVVEVASGIINNPKVKLEKEIVLSYKLERENYSIFFTIDSSGLMPNIIVYSKGRLEQIAPKIVPKRFRKNKKNSISHCNLSYIVRGETAFEIVVPTCFDFSGGNFISFDVLIDSEVVGKEDLKFTLREAGEYETFDGI
;
A
#
# COMPACT_ATOMS: atom_id res chain seq x y z
N MET A 1 13.44 -43.83 -37.13
CA MET A 1 13.99 -42.50 -36.78
C MET A 1 13.15 -41.32 -37.29
N ARG A 2 11.82 -41.44 -37.43
CA ARG A 2 10.93 -40.33 -37.88
C ARG A 2 9.97 -39.79 -36.81
N TYR A 3 9.86 -40.47 -35.67
CA TYR A 3 8.90 -40.12 -34.61
C TYR A 3 9.51 -39.39 -33.41
N ILE A 4 10.85 -39.33 -33.30
CA ILE A 4 11.53 -38.70 -32.16
C ILE A 4 11.56 -37.17 -32.27
N ILE A 5 11.54 -36.62 -33.50
CA ILE A 5 11.56 -35.17 -33.73
C ILE A 5 10.20 -34.53 -33.39
N LEU A 6 9.09 -35.28 -33.50
CA LEU A 6 7.75 -34.77 -33.22
C LEU A 6 7.47 -34.59 -31.71
N VAL A 7 8.11 -35.41 -30.87
CA VAL A 7 7.92 -35.37 -29.40
C VAL A 7 8.71 -34.21 -28.77
N ILE A 8 9.86 -33.84 -29.33
CA ILE A 8 10.69 -32.72 -28.83
C ILE A 8 10.04 -31.35 -29.11
N PHE A 9 9.25 -31.23 -30.17
CA PHE A 9 8.51 -29.99 -30.47
C PHE A 9 7.25 -29.82 -29.61
N LEU A 10 6.69 -30.90 -29.06
CA LEU A 10 5.50 -30.84 -28.19
C LEU A 10 5.84 -30.45 -26.74
N THR A 11 7.10 -30.58 -26.30
CA THR A 11 7.50 -30.30 -24.91
C THR A 11 8.05 -28.89 -24.68
N LEU A 12 8.11 -28.03 -25.71
CA LEU A 12 8.69 -26.67 -25.60
C LEU A 12 7.68 -25.53 -25.70
N THR A 13 6.40 -25.79 -25.88
CA THR A 13 5.37 -24.77 -25.67
C THR A 13 4.91 -24.79 -24.21
N VAL A 14 5.84 -24.54 -23.28
CA VAL A 14 5.45 -23.98 -21.98
C VAL A 14 5.03 -22.55 -22.31
N SER A 15 3.80 -22.42 -22.78
CA SER A 15 3.18 -21.16 -23.12
C SER A 15 3.10 -20.35 -21.84
N CYS A 16 3.93 -19.31 -21.74
CA CYS A 16 3.83 -18.28 -20.73
C CYS A 16 2.42 -17.67 -20.86
N GLN A 17 1.50 -18.15 -20.03
CA GLN A 17 0.10 -17.75 -20.10
C GLN A 17 0.01 -16.35 -19.50
N ARG A 18 -0.47 -15.40 -20.30
CA ARG A 18 -0.74 -14.05 -19.83
C ARG A 18 -1.99 -14.09 -18.96
N TYR A 19 -1.91 -13.51 -17.78
CA TYR A 19 -3.07 -13.31 -16.93
C TYR A 19 -3.18 -11.83 -16.56
N THR A 20 -4.42 -11.35 -16.59
CA THR A 20 -4.79 -10.01 -16.13
C THR A 20 -5.10 -10.08 -14.64
N ASP A 21 -4.49 -9.19 -13.85
CA ASP A 21 -4.77 -9.04 -12.43
C ASP A 21 -5.21 -7.60 -12.12
N THR A 22 -5.92 -7.44 -11.01
CA THR A 22 -6.51 -6.16 -10.61
C THR A 22 -5.50 -5.32 -9.82
N PHE A 23 -5.21 -4.13 -10.33
CA PHE A 23 -4.45 -3.13 -9.59
C PHE A 23 -5.35 -2.46 -8.52
N ARG A 24 -4.87 -2.52 -7.27
CA ARG A 24 -5.54 -1.94 -6.10
C ARG A 24 -4.66 -0.90 -5.43
N TYR A 25 -5.27 0.11 -4.83
CA TYR A 25 -4.58 1.11 -4.02
C TYR A 25 -5.21 1.23 -2.62
N ILE A 26 -4.43 1.77 -1.68
CA ILE A 26 -4.89 2.03 -0.31
C ILE A 26 -5.71 3.32 -0.32
N SER A 27 -7.00 3.23 -0.02
CA SER A 27 -7.89 4.40 0.10
C SER A 27 -8.18 4.70 1.57
N LEU A 28 -8.08 5.99 1.91
CA LEU A 28 -8.52 6.56 3.19
C LEU A 28 -9.85 7.32 3.07
N GLU A 29 -10.53 7.21 1.93
CA GLU A 29 -11.84 7.83 1.72
C GLU A 29 -12.86 7.37 2.76
N GLY A 30 -13.70 8.31 3.20
CA GLY A 30 -14.69 8.06 4.26
C GLY A 30 -14.14 8.14 5.68
N ASN A 31 -12.85 8.48 5.86
CA ASN A 31 -12.31 8.80 7.17
C ASN A 31 -12.50 10.30 7.46
N GLU A 32 -13.36 10.63 8.42
CA GLU A 32 -13.74 12.02 8.75
C GLU A 32 -12.57 12.90 9.20
N LYS A 33 -11.45 12.29 9.63
CA LYS A 33 -10.28 13.02 10.12
C LYS A 33 -9.33 13.45 9.01
N VAL A 34 -9.39 12.84 7.83
CA VAL A 34 -8.46 13.11 6.73
C VAL A 34 -9.17 13.85 5.61
N VAL A 35 -8.45 14.75 4.97
CA VAL A 35 -8.92 15.49 3.78
C VAL A 35 -8.11 15.06 2.57
N GLU A 36 -8.78 14.99 1.42
CA GLU A 36 -8.11 14.77 0.13
C GLU A 36 -7.33 16.03 -0.26
N VAL A 37 -6.11 15.86 -0.76
CA VAL A 37 -5.22 16.98 -1.15
C VAL A 37 -4.89 16.95 -2.63
N ALA A 38 -4.80 15.76 -3.22
CA ALA A 38 -4.57 15.62 -4.65
C ALA A 38 -5.25 14.36 -5.18
N SER A 39 -5.80 14.48 -6.38
CA SER A 39 -6.34 13.39 -7.18
C SER A 39 -5.70 13.42 -8.57
N GLY A 40 -5.66 12.28 -9.24
CA GLY A 40 -5.07 12.16 -10.55
C GLY A 40 -5.03 10.73 -11.06
N ILE A 41 -4.46 10.57 -12.25
CA ILE A 41 -4.21 9.27 -12.86
C ILE A 41 -2.77 8.89 -12.54
N ILE A 42 -2.58 7.73 -11.90
CA ILE A 42 -1.26 7.15 -11.70
C ILE A 42 -0.61 6.91 -13.08
N ASN A 43 0.62 7.36 -13.28
CA ASN A 43 1.33 7.05 -14.51
C ASN A 43 2.23 5.81 -14.31
N ASN A 44 1.62 4.63 -14.28
CA ASN A 44 2.34 3.37 -14.23
C ASN A 44 2.23 2.66 -15.60
N PRO A 45 3.34 2.47 -16.32
CA PRO A 45 3.30 1.92 -17.68
C PRO A 45 2.79 0.46 -17.75
N LYS A 46 2.75 -0.24 -16.60
CA LYS A 46 2.25 -1.61 -16.50
C LYS A 46 0.77 -1.70 -16.13
N VAL A 47 0.18 -0.59 -15.68
CA VAL A 47 -1.21 -0.57 -15.20
C VAL A 47 -2.06 0.23 -16.18
N LYS A 48 -3.08 -0.41 -16.73
CA LYS A 48 -4.13 0.28 -17.48
C LYS A 48 -5.17 0.76 -16.49
N LEU A 49 -5.12 2.04 -16.15
CA LEU A 49 -6.09 2.66 -15.25
C LEU A 49 -7.37 3.02 -15.98
N GLU A 50 -8.48 2.90 -15.26
CA GLU A 50 -9.81 3.14 -15.81
C GLU A 50 -10.45 4.43 -15.27
N LYS A 51 -9.86 5.02 -14.22
CA LYS A 51 -10.40 6.20 -13.54
C LYS A 51 -9.32 6.99 -12.78
N GLU A 52 -9.64 8.25 -12.52
CA GLU A 52 -8.92 9.08 -11.56
C GLU A 52 -9.05 8.52 -10.15
N ILE A 53 -7.98 8.62 -9.35
CA ILE A 53 -7.97 8.21 -7.95
C ILE A 53 -7.39 9.32 -7.07
N VAL A 54 -7.63 9.22 -5.76
CA VAL A 54 -6.97 10.09 -4.79
C VAL A 54 -5.50 9.66 -4.64
N LEU A 55 -4.59 10.60 -4.86
CA LEU A 55 -3.14 10.38 -4.78
C LEU A 55 -2.56 10.79 -3.43
N SER A 56 -3.21 11.73 -2.73
CA SER A 56 -2.76 12.11 -1.40
C SER A 56 -3.88 12.61 -0.48
N TYR A 57 -3.69 12.31 0.81
CA TYR A 57 -4.53 12.76 1.90
C TYR A 57 -3.69 13.55 2.91
N LYS A 58 -4.37 14.38 3.71
CA LYS A 58 -3.77 15.12 4.81
C LYS A 58 -4.64 15.01 6.06
N LEU A 59 -3.99 14.79 7.19
CA LEU A 59 -4.55 14.86 8.53
C LEU A 59 -3.96 16.09 9.22
N GLU A 60 -4.81 17.05 9.58
CA GLU A 60 -4.37 18.24 10.31
C GLU A 60 -4.59 18.07 11.82
N ARG A 61 -3.59 18.47 12.59
CA ARG A 61 -3.62 18.60 14.04
C ARG A 61 -3.11 19.98 14.43
N GLU A 62 -3.26 20.33 15.70
CA GLU A 62 -2.87 21.66 16.20
C GLU A 62 -1.40 21.98 15.91
N ASN A 63 -0.50 21.02 16.18
CA ASN A 63 0.95 21.21 16.13
C ASN A 63 1.65 20.53 14.94
N TYR A 64 0.93 19.72 14.16
CA TYR A 64 1.53 18.98 13.04
C TYR A 64 0.51 18.60 11.98
N SER A 65 1.03 18.26 10.80
CA SER A 65 0.28 17.64 9.71
C SER A 65 0.84 16.25 9.44
N ILE A 66 -0.03 15.30 9.13
CA ILE A 66 0.38 14.01 8.55
C ILE A 66 -0.12 13.96 7.11
N PHE A 67 0.77 13.58 6.20
CA PHE A 67 0.47 13.39 4.79
C PHE A 67 0.54 11.91 4.47
N PHE A 68 -0.37 11.48 3.62
CA PHE A 68 -0.46 10.12 3.12
C PHE A 68 -0.38 10.21 1.60
N THR A 69 0.66 9.65 1.00
CA THR A 69 0.86 9.67 -0.45
C THR A 69 0.81 8.25 -0.99
N ILE A 70 -0.11 8.00 -1.91
CA ILE A 70 -0.19 6.74 -2.62
C ILE A 70 1.02 6.65 -3.52
N ASP A 71 1.91 5.72 -3.23
CA ASP A 71 2.95 5.36 -4.19
C ASP A 71 2.32 4.38 -5.19
N SER A 72 2.78 4.49 -6.42
CA SER A 72 2.19 3.83 -7.56
C SER A 72 3.23 3.37 -8.58
N SER A 73 4.50 3.49 -8.21
CA SER A 73 5.62 2.96 -8.96
C SER A 73 5.60 1.42 -9.03
N GLY A 74 5.01 0.76 -8.03
CA GLY A 74 4.84 -0.68 -7.93
C GLY A 74 3.46 -1.19 -8.36
N LEU A 75 3.32 -2.52 -8.39
CA LEU A 75 2.04 -3.22 -8.62
C LEU A 75 1.32 -3.57 -7.32
N MET A 76 2.03 -3.55 -6.18
CA MET A 76 1.46 -3.80 -4.87
C MET A 76 0.92 -2.50 -4.27
N PRO A 77 -0.23 -2.51 -3.58
CA PRO A 77 -0.75 -1.32 -2.93
C PRO A 77 0.24 -0.82 -1.87
N ASN A 78 0.75 0.40 -2.03
CA ASN A 78 1.61 1.04 -1.05
C ASN A 78 1.22 2.50 -0.77
N ILE A 79 1.52 2.93 0.44
CA ILE A 79 1.27 4.31 0.91
C ILE A 79 2.43 4.76 1.77
N ILE A 80 2.92 5.96 1.48
CA ILE A 80 3.95 6.64 2.26
C ILE A 80 3.24 7.58 3.23
N VAL A 81 3.55 7.43 4.51
CA VAL A 81 3.03 8.27 5.59
C VAL A 81 4.19 9.11 6.09
N TYR A 82 4.02 10.44 6.12
CA TYR A 82 5.04 11.32 6.65
C TYR A 82 4.46 12.51 7.41
N SER A 83 5.23 13.03 8.36
CA SER A 83 4.86 14.17 9.19
C SER A 83 5.51 15.46 8.70
N LYS A 84 4.85 16.58 9.02
CA LYS A 84 5.38 17.92 8.88
C LYS A 84 5.04 18.73 10.13
N GLY A 85 6.01 19.45 10.67
CA GLY A 85 5.79 20.41 11.76
C GLY A 85 5.03 21.63 11.25
N ARG A 86 4.28 22.29 12.14
CA ARG A 86 3.60 23.54 11.82
C ARG A 86 4.51 24.73 12.14
N LEU A 87 4.59 25.71 11.23
CA LEU A 87 5.28 27.01 11.45
C LEU A 87 6.67 26.90 12.12
N GLU A 88 7.69 26.55 11.35
CA GLU A 88 9.12 26.43 11.78
C GLU A 88 9.42 25.38 12.86
N GLN A 89 8.42 24.68 13.39
CA GLN A 89 8.63 23.57 14.32
C GLN A 89 9.27 22.36 13.62
N ILE A 90 10.08 21.61 14.39
CA ILE A 90 10.68 20.35 13.96
C ILE A 90 9.55 19.37 13.56
N ALA A 91 9.71 18.69 12.43
CA ALA A 91 8.75 17.68 12.00
C ALA A 91 8.70 16.54 13.03
N PRO A 92 7.51 16.18 13.55
CA PRO A 92 7.43 15.21 14.64
C PRO A 92 7.82 13.82 14.15
N LYS A 93 8.42 13.02 15.01
CA LYS A 93 8.75 11.63 14.69
C LYS A 93 7.48 10.79 14.55
N ILE A 94 7.41 9.90 13.57
CA ILE A 94 6.31 8.93 13.45
C ILE A 94 6.81 7.52 13.77
N VAL A 95 6.09 6.81 14.64
CA VAL A 95 6.40 5.44 15.03
C VAL A 95 5.23 4.51 14.65
N PRO A 96 5.38 3.67 13.61
CA PRO A 96 4.31 2.75 13.20
C PRO A 96 4.06 1.69 14.27
N LYS A 97 2.79 1.44 14.58
CA LYS A 97 2.39 0.31 15.45
C LYS A 97 2.23 -0.91 14.58
N ARG A 98 2.96 -2.00 14.90
CA ARG A 98 2.75 -3.28 14.22
C ARG A 98 1.29 -3.72 14.37
N PHE A 99 0.71 -4.18 13.27
CA PHE A 99 -0.65 -4.73 13.22
C PHE A 99 -0.82 -5.82 14.30
N ARG A 100 -1.80 -5.65 15.19
CA ARG A 100 -2.18 -6.66 16.17
C ARG A 100 -3.19 -7.61 15.52
N LYS A 101 -2.75 -8.76 15.00
CA LYS A 101 -3.67 -9.84 14.62
C LYS A 101 -4.48 -10.30 15.84
N ASN A 102 -5.81 -10.28 15.75
CA ASN A 102 -6.67 -10.93 16.72
C ASN A 102 -6.46 -12.45 16.57
N LYS A 103 -5.66 -13.05 17.47
CA LYS A 103 -5.34 -14.47 17.43
C LYS A 103 -6.57 -15.29 17.80
N LYS A 104 -7.27 -15.84 16.81
CA LYS A 104 -8.08 -17.04 17.04
C LYS A 104 -7.97 -18.16 16.02
N ASN A 105 -7.40 -18.00 14.81
CA ASN A 105 -7.14 -19.14 13.89
C ASN A 105 -6.35 -18.81 12.59
N SER A 106 -5.57 -17.73 12.49
CA SER A 106 -4.99 -17.31 11.20
C SER A 106 -3.54 -17.77 10.96
N ILE A 107 -3.29 -18.23 9.73
CA ILE A 107 -1.99 -18.55 9.14
C ILE A 107 -1.00 -17.40 9.37
N SER A 108 0.24 -17.73 9.76
CA SER A 108 1.26 -16.79 10.23
C SER A 108 1.79 -15.79 9.20
N HIS A 109 1.45 -15.90 7.91
CA HIS A 109 2.35 -15.40 6.86
C HIS A 109 1.93 -14.16 6.07
N CYS A 110 0.82 -13.49 6.41
CA CYS A 110 0.48 -12.24 5.74
C CYS A 110 0.07 -11.13 6.69
N ASN A 111 0.96 -10.15 6.90
CA ASN A 111 0.77 -8.94 7.69
C ASN A 111 1.21 -7.73 6.85
N LEU A 112 0.71 -6.54 7.16
CA LEU A 112 1.23 -5.30 6.58
C LEU A 112 2.74 -5.18 6.81
N SER A 113 3.48 -4.87 5.75
CA SER A 113 4.90 -4.55 5.84
C SER A 113 5.04 -3.06 6.15
N TYR A 114 5.80 -2.72 7.18
CA TYR A 114 6.13 -1.35 7.55
C TYR A 114 7.61 -1.13 7.30
N ILE A 115 7.93 -0.22 6.38
CA ILE A 115 9.31 0.13 6.01
C ILE A 115 9.56 1.54 6.55
N VAL A 116 10.38 1.66 7.59
CA VAL A 116 10.72 2.95 8.20
C VAL A 116 11.64 3.73 7.24
N ARG A 117 11.28 5.00 6.95
CA ARG A 117 12.00 5.89 6.03
C ARG A 117 12.45 7.15 6.78
N GLY A 118 13.43 6.98 7.67
CA GLY A 118 13.88 8.07 8.55
C GLY A 118 12.99 8.24 9.78
N GLU A 119 13.05 9.40 10.43
CA GLU A 119 12.30 9.64 11.67
C GLU A 119 10.87 10.13 11.43
N THR A 120 10.64 10.81 10.31
CA THR A 120 9.38 11.50 10.02
C THR A 120 8.49 10.73 9.06
N ALA A 121 8.95 9.59 8.52
CA ALA A 121 8.21 8.86 7.50
C ALA A 121 8.35 7.34 7.62
N PHE A 122 7.31 6.65 7.16
CA PHE A 122 7.33 5.22 6.93
C PHE A 122 6.43 4.87 5.74
N GLU A 123 6.66 3.72 5.14
CA GLU A 123 5.87 3.17 4.07
C GLU A 123 5.13 1.92 4.56
N ILE A 124 3.90 1.75 4.07
CA ILE A 124 3.11 0.55 4.25
C ILE A 124 2.96 -0.11 2.90
N VAL A 125 3.30 -1.41 2.83
CA VAL A 125 3.05 -2.24 1.67
C VAL A 125 2.06 -3.33 2.06
N VAL A 126 0.96 -3.44 1.30
CA VAL A 126 -0.07 -4.46 1.52
C VAL A 126 0.28 -5.68 0.67
N PRO A 127 0.64 -6.82 1.29
CA PRO A 127 0.91 -8.04 0.55
C PRO A 127 -0.36 -8.64 -0.07
N THR A 128 -0.21 -9.37 -1.17
CA THR A 128 -1.34 -9.97 -1.91
C THR A 128 -2.15 -10.97 -1.09
N CYS A 129 -1.52 -11.63 -0.12
CA CYS A 129 -2.19 -12.58 0.79
C CYS A 129 -2.86 -11.93 2.01
N PHE A 130 -2.93 -10.59 2.09
CA PHE A 130 -3.38 -9.89 3.30
C PHE A 130 -4.85 -10.20 3.60
N ASP A 131 -5.12 -10.58 4.85
CA ASP A 131 -6.47 -10.92 5.30
C ASP A 131 -7.19 -9.68 5.84
N PHE A 132 -8.26 -9.27 5.14
CA PHE A 132 -9.06 -8.09 5.45
C PHE A 132 -10.15 -8.34 6.51
N SER A 133 -10.31 -9.57 7.01
CA SER A 133 -11.40 -9.95 7.92
C SER A 133 -11.33 -9.30 9.31
N GLY A 134 -10.15 -8.82 9.72
CA GLY A 134 -9.91 -8.21 11.03
C GLY A 134 -10.13 -6.68 11.12
N GLY A 135 -10.52 -6.04 10.01
CA GLY A 135 -10.50 -4.58 9.88
C GLY A 135 -9.09 -4.05 9.57
N ASN A 136 -9.02 -3.03 8.71
CA ASN A 136 -7.76 -2.54 8.17
C ASN A 136 -7.47 -1.16 8.70
N PHE A 137 -6.39 -1.04 9.47
CA PHE A 137 -6.02 0.20 10.10
C PHE A 137 -4.55 0.54 9.86
N ILE A 138 -4.29 1.82 9.61
CA ILE A 138 -2.98 2.42 9.67
C ILE A 138 -2.85 3.06 11.04
N SER A 139 -2.06 2.44 11.91
CA SER A 139 -1.89 2.88 13.30
C SER A 139 -0.45 3.31 13.57
N PHE A 140 -0.27 4.48 14.17
CA PHE A 140 1.04 5.03 14.52
C PHE A 140 0.96 6.02 15.68
N ASP A 141 2.08 6.22 16.36
CA ASP A 141 2.27 7.29 17.34
C ASP A 141 3.05 8.44 16.70
N VAL A 142 2.75 9.66 17.14
CA VAL A 142 3.45 10.88 16.74
C VAL A 142 4.16 11.44 17.97
N LEU A 143 5.47 11.67 17.86
CA LEU A 143 6.31 12.10 18.96
C LEU A 143 6.97 13.46 18.67
N ILE A 144 6.97 14.34 19.67
CA ILE A 144 7.76 15.59 19.71
C ILE A 144 8.61 15.51 20.97
N ASP A 145 9.93 15.71 20.85
CA ASP A 145 10.86 15.64 21.98
C ASP A 145 10.74 14.35 22.82
N SER A 146 10.46 13.23 22.14
CA SER A 146 10.21 11.89 22.72
C SER A 146 8.88 11.73 23.48
N GLU A 147 8.05 12.77 23.58
CA GLU A 147 6.71 12.69 24.15
C GLU A 147 5.68 12.31 23.08
N VAL A 148 4.75 11.42 23.42
CA VAL A 148 3.66 11.04 22.51
C VAL A 148 2.59 12.13 22.50
N VAL A 149 2.59 12.93 21.45
CA VAL A 149 1.63 14.04 21.23
C VAL A 149 0.42 13.62 20.40
N GLY A 150 0.48 12.44 19.75
CA GLY A 150 -0.59 11.94 18.91
C GLY A 150 -0.62 10.42 18.84
N LYS A 151 -1.83 9.87 18.76
CA LYS A 151 -2.07 8.44 18.51
C LYS A 151 -3.09 8.35 17.40
N GLU A 152 -2.64 7.93 16.23
CA GLU A 152 -3.50 7.83 15.06
C GLU A 152 -3.84 6.38 14.78
N ASP A 153 -5.10 6.16 14.45
CA ASP A 153 -5.64 4.86 14.07
C ASP A 153 -6.69 5.09 12.97
N LEU A 154 -6.25 4.92 11.72
CA LEU A 154 -7.03 5.31 10.55
C LEU A 154 -7.47 4.07 9.78
N LYS A 155 -8.78 3.89 9.67
CA LYS A 155 -9.34 2.84 8.83
C LYS A 155 -8.96 3.09 7.37
N PHE A 156 -8.57 2.04 6.67
CA PHE A 156 -8.34 2.09 5.23
C PHE A 156 -9.09 0.96 4.50
N THR A 157 -9.20 1.09 3.19
CA THR A 157 -9.73 0.06 2.29
C THR A 157 -8.79 -0.14 1.12
N LEU A 158 -8.86 -1.29 0.44
CA LEU A 158 -8.29 -1.41 -0.89
C LEU A 158 -9.38 -1.11 -1.92
N ARG A 159 -9.07 -0.20 -2.85
CA ARG A 159 -9.96 0.12 -3.97
C ARG A 159 -9.32 -0.26 -5.28
N GLU A 160 -10.13 -0.80 -6.18
CA GLU A 160 -9.72 -1.16 -7.53
C GLU A 160 -9.62 0.09 -8.39
N ALA A 161 -8.53 0.21 -9.16
CA ALA A 161 -8.24 1.37 -10.00
C ALA A 161 -7.92 1.02 -11.47
N GLY A 162 -7.62 -0.25 -11.74
CA GLY A 162 -7.37 -0.73 -13.09
C GLY A 162 -6.83 -2.15 -13.08
N GLU A 163 -6.18 -2.51 -14.18
CA GLU A 163 -5.69 -3.86 -14.42
C GLU A 163 -4.24 -3.83 -14.92
N TYR A 164 -3.52 -4.93 -14.70
CA TYR A 164 -2.16 -5.12 -15.20
C TYR A 164 -1.96 -6.56 -15.69
N GLU A 165 -1.12 -6.73 -16.71
CA GLU A 165 -0.75 -8.06 -17.21
C GLU A 165 0.45 -8.61 -16.44
N THR A 166 0.34 -9.86 -16.02
CA THR A 166 1.44 -10.65 -15.45
C THR A 166 1.76 -11.85 -16.33
N PHE A 167 3.02 -12.26 -16.26
CA PHE A 167 3.53 -13.44 -16.94
C PHE A 167 3.80 -14.49 -15.88
N ASP A 168 3.13 -15.63 -15.97
CA ASP A 168 3.49 -16.78 -15.15
C ASP A 168 4.74 -17.42 -15.76
N GLY A 169 5.88 -17.16 -15.14
CA GLY A 169 7.13 -17.82 -15.48
C GLY A 169 7.20 -19.14 -14.72
N ILE A 170 6.85 -20.24 -15.38
CA ILE A 170 7.21 -21.59 -14.91
C ILE A 170 8.72 -21.79 -15.09
#